data_AF-A0A7Z7LYQ0-F1
#
_entry.id   AF-A0A7Z7LYQ0-F1
#
_cell.length_a   1.000
_cell.length_b   1.000
_cell.length_c   1.000
_cell.angle_alpha   90.00
_cell.angle_beta   90.00
_cell.angle_gamma   90.00
#
_symmetry.space_group_name_H-M   'P 1'
#
loop_
_entity.id
_entity.type
_entity.pdbx_description
1 polymer ?
#
loop_
_entity_poly.entity_id
_entity_poly.type
_entity_poly.pdbx_seq_one_letter_code
_entity_poly.pdbx_strand_id
1 'polypeptide(L)' 'MVFGLMKIKYIMTEYYVIFEVLKIEQELEQGSKIRIGERFVGLYYPDNKEIYFTDDNGQEWIFYDGDTCSIISKI' A
#
# COMPACT_ATOMS: atom_id res chain seq x y z
N MET A 1 -2.31 9.13 43.39
CA MET A 1 -1.57 9.52 42.18
C MET A 1 -1.89 8.50 41.09
N VAL A 2 -2.55 8.95 40.02
CA VAL A 2 -2.96 8.08 38.90
C VAL A 2 -1.75 7.90 37.99
N PHE A 3 -1.18 6.70 37.92
CA PHE A 3 -0.21 6.37 36.88
C PHE A 3 -0.97 6.11 35.59
N GLY A 4 -1.06 7.14 34.74
CA GLY A 4 -1.53 6.98 33.37
C GLY A 4 -0.53 6.14 32.59
N LEU A 5 -0.97 4.97 32.14
CA LEU A 5 -0.19 4.09 31.27
C LEU A 5 0.05 4.82 29.94
N MET A 6 1.23 5.40 29.75
CA MET A 6 1.63 5.98 28.47
C MET A 6 1.73 4.84 27.46
N LYS A 7 0.75 4.72 26.56
CA LYS A 7 0.79 3.76 25.45
C LYS A 7 1.96 4.16 24.53
N ILE A 8 3.03 3.38 24.56
CA ILE A 8 4.14 3.51 23.62
C ILE A 8 3.56 3.18 22.23
N LYS A 9 3.43 4.18 21.35
CA LYS A 9 3.03 3.97 19.96
C LYS A 9 4.23 3.36 19.24
N TYR A 10 4.18 2.05 19.00
CA TYR A 10 5.19 1.38 18.18
C TYR A 10 4.95 1.82 16.73
N ILE A 11 5.87 2.59 16.16
CA ILE A 11 5.80 3.05 14.76
C ILE A 11 6.42 1.95 13.91
N MET A 12 5.64 1.39 12.98
CA MET A 12 6.20 0.45 12.00
C MET A 12 6.82 1.24 10.86
N THR A 13 8.12 1.04 10.62
CA THR A 13 8.84 1.68 9.51
C THR A 13 8.28 1.22 8.16
N GLU A 14 8.19 2.12 7.19
CA GLU A 14 7.84 1.78 5.82
C GLU A 14 8.85 0.81 5.18
N TYR A 15 8.38 -0.05 4.28
CA TYR A 15 9.23 -0.99 3.54
C TYR A 15 8.62 -1.37 2.20
N TYR A 16 9.47 -1.84 1.28
CA TYR A 16 9.01 -2.27 -0.03
C TYR A 16 8.36 -3.66 0.03
N VAL A 17 7.28 -3.82 -0.72
CA VAL A 17 6.54 -5.08 -0.83
C VAL A 17 6.21 -5.40 -2.27
N ILE A 18 6.07 -6.68 -2.58
CA ILE A 18 5.34 -7.15 -3.76
C ILE A 18 3.87 -7.26 -3.36
N PHE A 19 2.99 -6.60 -4.10
CA PHE A 19 1.55 -6.65 -3.88
C PHE A 19 0.81 -7.05 -5.16
N GLU A 20 -0.34 -7.68 -4.99
CA GLU A 20 -1.27 -8.04 -6.06
C GLU A 20 -2.50 -7.12 -6.03
N VAL A 21 -2.86 -6.56 -7.17
CA VAL A 21 -4.02 -5.66 -7.30
C VAL A 21 -5.30 -6.48 -7.28
N LEU A 22 -6.19 -6.23 -6.33
CA LEU A 22 -7.48 -6.93 -6.22
C LEU A 22 -8.64 -6.11 -6.81
N LYS A 23 -8.56 -4.78 -6.70
CA LYS A 23 -9.61 -3.85 -7.10
C LYS A 23 -9.00 -2.54 -7.56
N ILE A 24 -9.63 -1.92 -8.55
CA ILE A 24 -9.27 -0.59 -9.06
C ILE A 24 -10.51 0.29 -8.86
N GLU A 25 -10.39 1.32 -8.04
CA GLU A 25 -11.49 2.25 -7.74
C GLU A 25 -11.36 3.59 -8.47
N GLN A 26 -10.16 3.90 -8.96
CA GLN A 26 -9.88 5.15 -9.66
C GLN A 26 -9.87 4.93 -11.19
N GLU A 27 -10.08 6.01 -11.94
CA GLU A 27 -9.98 5.97 -13.39
C GLU A 27 -8.52 5.75 -13.82
N LEU A 28 -8.32 4.85 -14.78
CA LEU A 28 -7.00 4.58 -15.36
C LEU A 28 -6.68 5.69 -16.36
N GLU A 29 -5.62 6.45 -16.11
CA GLU A 29 -5.15 7.42 -17.10
C GLU A 29 -4.61 6.69 -18.34
N GLN A 30 -4.60 7.40 -19.47
CA GLN A 30 -4.13 6.83 -20.74
C GLN A 30 -2.70 6.30 -20.59
N GLY A 31 -2.51 5.02 -20.94
CA GLY A 31 -1.22 4.36 -20.83
C GLY A 31 -0.94 3.67 -19.50
N SER A 32 -1.86 3.73 -18.52
CA SER A 32 -1.74 2.93 -17.30
C SER A 32 -1.76 1.44 -17.63
N LYS A 33 -0.88 0.68 -16.97
CA LYS A 33 -0.76 -0.77 -17.12
C LYS A 33 -1.34 -1.54 -15.95
N ILE A 34 -1.87 -0.85 -14.95
CA ILE A 34 -2.48 -1.48 -13.79
C ILE A 34 -3.72 -2.27 -14.21
N ARG A 35 -3.76 -3.54 -13.78
CA ARG A 35 -4.88 -4.46 -14.00
C ARG A 35 -5.08 -5.30 -12.74
N ILE A 36 -6.32 -5.72 -12.51
CA ILE A 36 -6.63 -6.66 -11.43
C ILE A 36 -5.89 -7.99 -11.69
N GLY A 37 -5.25 -8.52 -10.64
CA GLY A 37 -4.43 -9.74 -10.66
C GLY A 37 -2.95 -9.51 -11.01
N GLU A 38 -2.57 -8.32 -11.48
CA GLU A 38 -1.17 -7.97 -11.71
C GLU A 38 -0.44 -7.69 -10.40
N ARG A 39 0.89 -7.83 -10.45
CA ARG A 39 1.76 -7.67 -9.29
C ARG A 39 2.79 -6.57 -9.51
N PHE A 40 2.94 -5.73 -8.50
CA PHE A 40 3.86 -4.59 -8.54
C PHE A 40 4.67 -4.50 -7.26
N VAL A 41 5.72 -3.68 -7.31
CA VAL A 41 6.52 -3.33 -6.13
C VAL A 41 6.11 -1.94 -5.67
N GLY A 42 5.71 -1.81 -4.41
CA GLY A 42 5.29 -0.53 -3.83
C GLY A 42 5.86 -0.34 -2.42
N LEU A 43 5.79 0.91 -1.94
CA LEU A 43 6.22 1.27 -0.60
C LEU A 43 5.05 1.15 0.37
N TYR A 44 5.12 0.19 1.29
CA TYR A 44 4.07 -0.08 2.27
C TYR A 44 4.28 0.71 3.56
N TYR A 45 3.22 1.37 4.01
CA TYR A 45 3.09 2.10 5.26
C TYR A 45 2.17 1.30 6.21
N PRO A 46 2.73 0.49 7.11
CA PRO A 46 1.95 -0.48 7.89
C PRO A 46 1.00 0.18 8.89
N ASP A 47 1.31 1.39 9.33
CA ASP A 47 0.48 2.17 10.26
C ASP A 47 -0.90 2.49 9.65
N ASN A 48 -0.97 2.71 8.34
CA ASN A 48 -2.21 3.02 7.60
C ASN A 48 -2.70 1.86 6.72
N LYS A 49 -1.88 0.81 6.56
CA LYS A 49 -2.07 -0.27 5.59
C LYS A 49 -2.13 0.21 4.13
N GLU A 50 -1.34 1.22 3.82
CA GLU A 50 -1.30 1.85 2.50
C GLU A 50 -0.05 1.43 1.74
N ILE A 51 -0.18 1.15 0.45
CA ILE A 51 0.92 0.91 -0.47
C ILE A 51 0.92 2.03 -1.51
N TYR A 52 2.02 2.77 -1.56
CA TYR A 52 2.25 3.79 -2.55
C TYR A 52 2.99 3.20 -3.74
N PHE A 53 2.47 3.45 -4.94
CA PHE A 53 3.01 2.98 -6.20
C PHE A 53 2.90 4.07 -7.26
N THR A 54 3.91 4.21 -8.10
CA THR A 54 3.87 5.08 -9.28
C THR A 54 3.95 4.19 -10.51
N ASP A 55 2.92 4.23 -11.35
CA ASP A 55 2.84 3.44 -12.59
C ASP A 55 3.79 4.01 -13.66
N ASP A 56 4.04 3.24 -14.72
CA ASP A 56 4.95 3.59 -15.82
C ASP A 56 4.58 4.92 -16.51
N ASN A 57 3.29 5.30 -16.48
CA ASN A 57 2.79 6.56 -17.03
C ASN A 57 2.95 7.74 -16.07
N GLY A 58 3.52 7.54 -14.87
CA GLY A 58 3.70 8.57 -13.85
C GLY A 58 2.47 8.79 -12.97
N GLN A 59 1.37 8.05 -13.17
CA GLN A 59 0.20 8.13 -12.31
C GLN A 59 0.52 7.55 -10.93
N GLU A 60 0.17 8.29 -9.88
CA GLU A 60 0.35 7.86 -8.50
C GLU A 60 -0.87 7.06 -8.03
N TRP A 61 -0.60 5.99 -7.29
CA TRP A 61 -1.59 5.07 -6.78
C TRP A 61 -1.39 4.83 -5.30
N ILE A 62 -2.51 4.78 -4.59
CA ILE A 62 -2.57 4.31 -3.21
C ILE A 62 -3.45 3.07 -3.21
N PHE A 63 -2.84 1.94 -2.83
CA PHE A 63 -3.55 0.69 -2.61
C PHE A 63 -3.66 0.41 -1.11
N TYR A 64 -4.72 -0.30 -0.71
CA TYR A 64 -5.03 -0.62 0.67
C TYR A 64 -4.94 -2.13 0.87
N ASP A 65 -4.08 -2.56 1.79
CA ASP A 65 -3.86 -3.99 2.08
C ASP A 65 -5.10 -4.62 2.72
N GLY A 66 -5.62 -5.65 2.05
CA GLY A 66 -6.86 -6.34 2.41
C GLY A 66 -8.13 -5.78 1.77
N ASP A 67 -8.03 -4.71 0.97
CA ASP A 67 -9.16 -4.13 0.23
C ASP A 67 -8.86 -4.03 -1.27
N THR A 68 -8.03 -3.06 -1.68
CA THR A 68 -7.69 -2.87 -3.11
C THR A 68 -6.46 -3.68 -3.54
N CYS A 69 -5.68 -4.20 -2.60
CA CYS A 69 -4.55 -5.09 -2.88
C CYS A 69 -4.33 -6.14 -1.78
N SER A 70 -3.45 -7.11 -2.07
CA SER A 70 -2.91 -8.05 -1.08
C SER A 70 -1.39 -8.08 -1.16
N ILE A 71 -0.73 -7.99 -0.01
CA ILE A 71 0.73 -8.14 0.07
C ILE A 71 1.12 -9.61 -0.10
N ILE A 72 2.01 -9.88 -1.06
CA ILE A 72 2.54 -11.21 -1.36
C ILE A 72 3.83 -11.46 -0.58
N SER A 73 4.74 -10.49 -0.56
CA SER A 73 6.02 -10.62 0.13
C SER A 73 6.65 -9.27 0.47
N LYS A 74 7.40 -9.24 1.58
CA LYS A 74 8.29 -8.15 1.94
C LYS A 74 9.65 -8.30 1.24
N ILE A 75 10.25 -7.17 0.85
CA ILE A 75 11.59 -7.06 0.25
C ILE A 75 12.56 -6.46 1.28
#